data_AF-A0A417H852-F1
#
_entry.id   AF-A0A417H852-F1
#
_cell.length_a   1.000
_cell.length_b   1.000
_cell.length_c   1.000
_cell.angle_alpha   90.00
_cell.angle_beta   90.00
_cell.angle_gamma   90.00
#
_symmetry.space_group_name_H-M   'P 1'
#
loop_
_entity.id
_entity.type
_entity.pdbx_description
1 polymer ?
#
loop_
_entity_poly.entity_id
_entity_poly.type
_entity_poly.pdbx_seq_one_letter_code
_entity_poly.pdbx_strand_id
1 'polypeptide(L)'
;MKHRQGLAAALLFCVMCTPVLMGAAAEPEPETQDGETAQVETPPQPALYPIDIVYSEDDTAWRMKKVYQLDASADPSVIPIENFEQEGREYVFL
;
A
#
# COMPACT_ATOMS: atom_id res chain seq x y z
N MET A 1 27.18 -9.32 34.22
CA MET A 1 26.04 -8.89 35.06
C MET A 1 25.42 -7.68 34.35
N LYS A 2 24.13 -7.53 34.08
CA LYS A 2 22.92 -8.14 34.61
C LYS A 2 21.81 -8.00 33.55
N HIS A 3 21.19 -9.13 33.19
CA HIS A 3 19.90 -9.22 32.51
C HIS A 3 18.85 -8.41 33.29
N ARG A 4 17.96 -7.71 32.60
CA ARG A 4 16.67 -7.29 33.18
C ARG A 4 15.55 -7.88 32.35
N GLN A 5 15.23 -9.13 32.68
CA GLN A 5 13.94 -9.70 32.38
C GLN A 5 12.93 -9.21 33.42
N GLY A 6 11.68 -9.13 32.97
CA GLY A 6 10.53 -9.47 33.79
C GLY A 6 9.71 -8.28 34.26
N LEU A 7 8.49 -8.17 33.73
CA LEU A 7 7.32 -8.45 34.57
C LEU A 7 6.12 -8.75 33.69
N ALA A 8 5.73 -10.02 33.73
CA ALA A 8 4.45 -10.52 33.26
C ALA A 8 3.36 -10.17 34.29
N ALA A 9 2.16 -9.88 33.79
CA ALA A 9 0.89 -10.08 34.50
C ALA A 9 -0.19 -10.21 33.40
N ALA A 10 -0.60 -11.44 33.09
CA ALA A 10 -1.77 -12.10 33.70
C ALA A 10 -3.08 -11.42 33.24
N LEU A 11 -3.73 -11.99 32.24
CA LEU A 11 -4.93 -12.83 32.39
C LEU A 11 -6.19 -12.02 32.74
N LEU A 12 -7.13 -11.95 31.80
CA LEU A 12 -8.52 -12.36 32.07
C LEU A 12 -9.34 -12.51 30.79
N PHE A 13 -9.65 -13.77 30.49
CA PHE A 13 -10.75 -14.21 29.63
C PHE A 13 -12.08 -13.78 30.25
N CYS A 14 -13.00 -13.21 29.47
CA CYS A 14 -14.43 -13.23 29.76
C CYS A 14 -15.21 -13.59 28.48
N VAL A 15 -15.43 -14.89 28.32
CA VAL A 15 -16.47 -15.49 27.51
C VAL A 15 -17.81 -15.19 28.16
N MET A 16 -18.78 -14.68 27.41
CA MET A 16 -20.21 -14.93 27.66
C MET A 16 -20.96 -14.95 26.32
N CYS A 17 -21.41 -16.15 25.94
CA CYS A 17 -22.49 -16.36 24.98
C CYS A 17 -23.83 -15.96 25.60
N THR A 18 -24.75 -15.39 24.82
CA THR A 18 -26.13 -15.86 24.76
C THR A 18 -26.82 -15.48 23.43
N PRO A 19 -27.69 -16.35 22.88
CA PRO A 19 -28.40 -16.16 21.61
C PRO A 19 -29.83 -15.65 21.83
N VAL A 20 -30.38 -14.86 20.89
CA VAL A 20 -31.84 -14.79 20.68
C VAL A 20 -32.12 -14.74 19.19
N LEU A 21 -32.77 -15.82 18.73
CA LEU A 21 -33.43 -16.01 17.46
C LEU A 21 -34.87 -15.47 17.56
N MET A 22 -35.33 -14.72 16.56
CA MET A 22 -36.75 -14.54 16.22
C MET A 22 -36.79 -13.99 14.78
N GLY A 23 -37.15 -14.76 13.74
CA GLY A 23 -38.52 -15.16 13.34
C GLY A 23 -39.26 -13.95 12.76
N ALA A 24 -39.80 -13.87 11.53
CA ALA A 24 -40.16 -14.85 10.50
C ALA A 24 -40.56 -14.12 9.17
N ALA A 25 -40.70 -14.92 8.09
CA ALA A 25 -41.70 -14.83 7.00
C ALA A 25 -41.36 -14.22 5.62
N ALA A 26 -41.71 -15.02 4.60
CA ALA A 26 -42.00 -14.76 3.16
C ALA A 26 -40.80 -14.59 2.21
N GLU A 27 -40.35 -15.62 1.48
CA GLU A 27 -40.87 -16.24 0.23
C GLU A 27 -40.05 -15.81 -1.01
N PRO A 28 -39.99 -16.62 -2.10
CA PRO A 28 -38.76 -16.89 -2.85
C PRO A 28 -38.44 -15.91 -4.00
N GLU A 29 -37.13 -15.86 -4.29
CA GLU A 29 -36.37 -15.50 -5.51
C GLU A 29 -37.10 -14.79 -6.68
N PRO A 30 -36.44 -13.79 -7.26
CA PRO A 30 -35.83 -14.08 -8.55
C PRO A 30 -34.33 -13.79 -8.58
N GLU A 31 -33.63 -14.68 -9.26
CA GLU A 31 -32.23 -14.61 -9.65
C GLU A 31 -31.93 -13.26 -10.34
N THR A 32 -31.35 -12.33 -9.59
CA THR A 32 -30.41 -11.36 -10.17
C THR A 32 -29.03 -11.89 -9.87
N GLN A 33 -28.48 -12.57 -10.87
CA GLN A 33 -27.05 -12.71 -11.10
C GLN A 33 -26.46 -11.31 -11.27
N ASP A 34 -26.41 -10.54 -10.18
CA ASP A 34 -25.52 -9.40 -10.10
C ASP A 34 -24.15 -10.03 -9.93
N GLY A 35 -23.42 -10.10 -11.04
CA GLY A 35 -22.04 -10.50 -11.03
C GLY A 35 -21.31 -9.51 -10.13
N GLU A 36 -21.23 -9.87 -8.85
CA GLU A 36 -20.26 -9.35 -7.93
C GLU A 36 -18.91 -9.76 -8.53
N THR A 37 -18.45 -8.94 -9.48
CA THR A 37 -17.05 -8.92 -9.88
C THR A 37 -16.35 -8.58 -8.60
N ALA A 38 -15.95 -9.61 -7.86
CA ALA A 38 -15.11 -9.52 -6.70
C ALA A 38 -13.95 -8.64 -7.15
N GLN A 39 -13.98 -7.39 -6.69
CA GLN A 39 -12.92 -6.44 -6.96
C GLN A 39 -11.73 -7.05 -6.23
N VAL A 40 -10.87 -7.73 -6.98
CA VAL A 40 -9.59 -8.17 -6.45
C VAL A 40 -8.86 -6.87 -6.17
N GLU A 41 -8.96 -6.42 -4.92
CA GLU A 41 -8.19 -5.29 -4.40
C GLU A 41 -6.73 -5.66 -4.63
N THR A 42 -6.18 -5.13 -5.72
CA THR A 42 -4.77 -5.28 -6.00
C THR A 42 -4.07 -4.51 -4.89
N PRO A 43 -3.22 -5.16 -4.08
CA PRO A 43 -2.56 -4.48 -2.99
C PRO A 43 -1.79 -3.27 -3.55
N PRO A 44 -1.77 -2.15 -2.82
CA PRO A 44 -1.08 -0.95 -3.27
C PRO A 44 0.37 -1.30 -3.61
N GLN A 45 0.75 -1.04 -4.85
CA GLN A 45 2.13 -1.21 -5.29
C GLN A 45 3.01 -0.22 -4.50
N PRO A 46 4.16 -0.65 -3.96
CA PRO A 46 5.07 0.28 -3.32
C PRO A 46 5.52 1.34 -4.32
N ALA A 47 5.47 2.61 -3.93
CA ALA A 47 5.93 3.70 -4.77
C ALA A 47 7.45 3.55 -5.04
N LEU A 48 7.85 3.60 -6.32
CA LEU A 48 9.24 3.57 -6.73
C LEU A 48 9.86 4.96 -6.64
N TYR A 49 10.71 5.14 -5.64
CA TYR A 49 11.48 6.37 -5.45
C TYR A 49 12.88 6.26 -6.07
N PRO A 50 13.37 7.32 -6.72
CA PRO A 50 14.75 7.38 -7.18
C PRO A 50 15.70 7.41 -5.98
N ILE A 51 16.83 6.71 -6.13
CA ILE A 51 17.89 6.69 -5.11
C ILE A 51 18.77 7.94 -5.18
N ASP A 52 18.77 8.63 -6.31
CA ASP A 52 19.51 9.86 -6.52
C ASP A 52 18.83 10.75 -7.57
N ILE A 53 18.97 12.06 -7.40
CA ILE A 53 18.50 13.10 -8.32
C ILE A 53 19.69 13.92 -8.77
N VAL A 54 20.02 13.80 -10.05
CA VAL A 54 21.16 14.50 -10.63
C VAL A 54 20.68 15.68 -11.45
N TYR A 55 21.19 16.86 -11.12
CA TYR A 55 21.01 18.06 -11.91
C TYR A 55 22.25 18.32 -12.76
N SER A 56 22.04 18.63 -14.03
CA SER A 56 23.09 19.03 -14.94
C SER A 56 22.64 20.22 -15.77
N GLU A 57 23.55 21.11 -16.09
CA GLU A 57 23.33 22.15 -17.09
C GLU A 57 23.92 21.67 -18.41
N ASP A 58 23.09 21.59 -19.43
CA ASP A 58 23.56 21.51 -20.82
C ASP A 58 23.61 22.93 -21.39
N ASP A 59 24.28 23.14 -22.53
CA ASP A 59 24.56 24.48 -23.12
C ASP A 59 23.33 25.42 -23.24
N THR A 60 22.11 24.89 -23.17
CA THR A 60 20.86 25.65 -23.32
C THR A 60 19.89 25.56 -22.15
N ALA A 61 20.03 24.61 -21.22
CA ALA A 61 19.05 24.43 -20.14
C ALA A 61 19.54 23.52 -19.00
N TRP A 62 18.95 23.73 -17.83
CA TRP A 62 19.01 22.79 -16.72
C TRP A 62 18.21 21.52 -17.04
N ARG A 63 18.81 20.37 -16.75
CA ARG A 63 18.20 19.04 -16.85
C ARG A 63 18.23 18.33 -15.51
N MET A 64 17.14 17.64 -15.20
CA MET A 64 17.01 16.76 -14.04
C MET A 64 16.97 15.31 -14.50
N LYS A 65 17.72 14.43 -13.83
CA LYS A 65 17.73 12.97 -14.06
C LYS A 65 17.36 12.25 -12.78
N LYS A 66 16.41 11.31 -12.87
CA LYS A 66 16.05 10.38 -11.80
C LYS A 66 16.89 9.12 -11.96
N VAL A 67 17.66 8.74 -10.93
CA VAL A 67 18.46 7.52 -10.93
C VAL A 67 17.77 6.46 -10.08
N TYR A 68 17.49 5.31 -10.69
CA TYR A 68 16.84 4.18 -10.03
C TYR A 68 17.81 3.01 -9.92
N GLN A 69 17.77 2.32 -8.79
CA GLN A 69 18.38 1.00 -8.64
C GLN A 69 17.26 -0.04 -8.68
N LEU A 70 17.40 -1.00 -9.58
CA LEU A 70 16.42 -2.05 -9.81
C LEU A 70 17.08 -3.42 -9.68
N ASP A 71 16.34 -4.40 -9.17
CA ASP A 71 16.72 -5.80 -9.23
C ASP A 71 16.56 -6.35 -10.66
N ALA A 72 17.25 -7.46 -10.98
CA ALA A 72 17.22 -8.05 -12.32
C ALA A 72 15.83 -8.51 -12.79
N SER A 73 14.92 -8.79 -11.86
CA SER A 73 13.54 -9.20 -12.15
C SER A 73 12.58 -8.02 -12.32
N ALA A 74 13.02 -6.79 -12.02
CA ALA A 74 12.15 -5.62 -12.11
C ALA A 74 11.95 -5.20 -13.57
N ASP A 75 10.72 -4.82 -13.92
CA ASP A 75 10.40 -4.23 -15.22
C ASP A 75 10.69 -2.72 -15.19
N PRO A 76 11.67 -2.20 -15.95
CA PRO A 76 11.98 -0.77 -15.98
C PRO A 76 10.85 0.09 -16.59
N SER A 77 9.91 -0.52 -17.30
CA SER A 77 8.80 0.20 -17.95
C SER A 77 7.79 0.75 -16.95
N VAL A 78 7.81 0.27 -15.70
CA VAL A 78 6.91 0.72 -14.62
C VAL A 78 7.47 1.91 -13.84
N ILE A 79 8.67 2.41 -14.19
CA ILE A 79 9.26 3.57 -13.53
C ILE A 79 8.37 4.82 -13.74
N PRO A 80 7.98 5.53 -12.68
CA PRO A 80 7.19 6.76 -12.80
C PRO A 80 7.90 7.86 -13.59
N ILE A 81 7.24 8.37 -14.63
CA ILE A 81 7.72 9.50 -15.45
C ILE A 81 7.09 10.84 -15.06
N GLU A 82 6.17 10.82 -14.09
CA GLU A 82 5.52 12.02 -13.57
C GLU A 82 6.37 12.76 -12.53
N ASN A 83 5.88 13.94 -12.16
CA ASN A 83 6.35 14.69 -11.00
C ASN A 83 6.19 13.85 -9.73
N PHE A 84 7.05 14.08 -8.76
CA PHE A 84 7.04 13.29 -7.53
C PHE A 84 7.50 14.12 -6.34
N GLU A 85 7.15 13.67 -5.14
CA GLU A 85 7.64 14.22 -3.89
C GLU A 85 8.67 13.26 -3.28
N GLN A 86 9.81 13.78 -2.82
CA GLN A 86 10.77 13.00 -2.05
C GLN A 86 11.36 13.88 -0.94
N GLU A 87 11.33 13.38 0.30
CA GLU A 87 11.80 14.09 1.49
C GLU A 87 11.10 15.46 1.71
N GLY A 88 9.81 15.57 1.37
CA GLY A 88 9.05 16.83 1.47
C GLY A 88 9.40 17.85 0.40
N ARG A 89 10.12 17.46 -0.66
CA ARG A 89 10.43 18.30 -1.83
C ARG A 89 9.67 17.80 -3.05
N GLU A 90 8.96 18.70 -3.72
CA GLU A 90 8.32 18.43 -5.01
C GLU A 90 9.31 18.63 -6.16
N TYR A 91 9.40 17.64 -7.04
CA TYR A 91 10.24 17.65 -8.23
C TYR A 91 9.36 17.70 -9.48
N VAL A 92 9.55 18.74 -10.28
CA VAL A 92 8.76 19.02 -11.48
C VAL A 92 9.62 18.85 -12.73
N PHE A 93 9.11 18.07 -13.69
CA PHE A 93 9.67 18.03 -15.05
C PHE A 93 9.13 19.19 -15.88
N LEU A 94 10.03 19.91 -16.54
CA LEU A 94 9.74 21.09 -17.39
C LEU A 94 9.93 20.75 -18.87
#